data_AF-C9RC91-F1
#
_entry.id   AF-C9RC91-F1
#
_cell.length_a   1.000
_cell.length_b   1.000
_cell.length_c   1.000
_cell.angle_alpha   90.00
_cell.angle_beta   90.00
_cell.angle_gamma   90.00
#
_symmetry.space_group_name_H-M   'P 1'
#
loop_
_entity.id
_entity.type
_entity.pdbx_description
1 polymer ?
#
loop_
_entity_poly.entity_id
_entity_poly.type
_entity_poly.pdbx_seq_one_letter_code
_entity_poly.pdbx_strand_id
1 'polypeptide(L)'
;MEKKLAYLREQCARLGLEVDLSEGEFWWYCFAERAVVGLCRAGRREAVNRLCRVPPKKWRAGTKEVVKYVLSRFPAPGFRRELEDLAARLFPMCFGEGAGEALELVAREDRDPVAAVFLLRALGRDVELPPCFDREKAWMRYEACVREYHLRRLAGDPQLRLVERLVEEHSQRYCEEIARLREKLEKASEAATEKAGEAERYRRLAEEALEAARQVEERCRAEVEALRRRVVHLERRLRKLSPAPPPLDGVRVLVAGHPAREGPTTEALEDLGAEVVYLDASDKDFDARVLDFVDLAVVAADWGSHAVTDKVKSRARGLGVPVLTVPSGSPARIREAVLEHFGHRVREVARSC
;
A
#
# COMPACT_ATOMS: atom_id res chain seq x y z
N MET A 1 44.02 -50.51 -17.67
CA MET A 1 44.24 -49.50 -16.60
C MET A 1 45.73 -49.24 -16.42
N GLU A 2 46.54 -50.29 -16.36
CA GLU A 2 48.02 -50.25 -16.29
C GLU A 2 48.69 -49.22 -17.19
N LYS A 3 48.42 -49.22 -18.51
CA LYS A 3 49.01 -48.25 -19.46
C LYS A 3 48.77 -46.78 -19.06
N LYS A 4 47.58 -46.48 -18.58
CA LYS A 4 47.20 -45.13 -18.13
C LYS A 4 47.90 -44.77 -16.82
N LEU A 5 48.00 -45.73 -15.88
CA LEU A 5 48.68 -45.50 -14.62
C LEU A 5 50.19 -45.30 -14.82
N ALA A 6 50.82 -46.09 -15.70
CA ALA A 6 52.21 -45.93 -16.09
C ALA A 6 52.48 -44.53 -16.66
N TYR A 7 51.63 -44.07 -17.58
CA TYR A 7 51.69 -42.70 -18.09
C TYR A 7 51.56 -41.65 -16.97
N LEU A 8 50.58 -41.78 -16.07
CA LEU A 8 50.40 -40.82 -14.98
C LEU A 8 51.59 -40.79 -14.01
N ARG A 9 52.17 -41.96 -13.70
CA ARG A 9 53.39 -42.07 -12.88
C ARG A 9 54.56 -41.34 -13.55
N GLU A 10 54.78 -41.56 -14.84
CA GLU A 10 55.81 -40.89 -15.64
C GLU A 10 55.58 -39.37 -15.68
N GLN A 11 54.35 -38.90 -15.90
CA GLN A 11 54.04 -37.47 -15.92
C GLN A 11 54.28 -36.81 -14.56
N CYS A 12 53.89 -37.47 -13.46
CA CYS A 12 54.17 -36.97 -12.11
C CYS A 12 55.68 -36.90 -11.85
N ALA A 13 56.42 -37.95 -12.20
CA ALA A 13 57.88 -38.00 -12.02
C ALA A 13 58.59 -36.90 -12.83
N ARG A 14 58.20 -36.70 -14.10
CA ARG A 14 58.75 -35.65 -14.97
C ARG A 14 58.52 -34.24 -14.41
N LEU A 15 57.42 -34.03 -13.68
CA LEU A 15 57.05 -32.76 -13.08
C LEU A 15 57.52 -32.62 -11.62
N GLY A 16 58.28 -33.60 -11.09
CA GLY A 16 58.76 -33.58 -9.70
C GLY A 16 57.64 -33.67 -8.66
N LEU A 17 56.52 -34.32 -8.99
CA LEU A 17 55.34 -34.39 -8.14
C LEU A 17 55.36 -35.62 -7.26
N GLU A 18 55.60 -35.39 -5.99
CA GLU A 18 55.37 -36.39 -4.95
C GLU A 18 53.87 -36.50 -4.68
N VAL A 19 53.36 -37.72 -4.87
CA VAL A 19 51.95 -38.04 -4.64
C VAL A 19 51.89 -39.02 -3.48
N ASP A 20 51.38 -38.54 -2.36
CA ASP A 20 51.16 -39.36 -1.17
C ASP A 20 49.97 -40.30 -1.40
N LEU A 21 50.20 -41.59 -1.15
CA LEU A 21 49.24 -42.67 -1.33
C LEU A 21 49.14 -43.41 0.00
N SER A 22 48.19 -43.00 0.83
CA SER A 22 47.97 -43.62 2.13
C SER A 22 46.90 -44.71 2.05
N GLU A 23 47.07 -45.77 2.83
CA GLU A 23 46.09 -46.84 2.93
C GLU A 23 44.75 -46.33 3.50
N GLY A 24 44.78 -45.37 4.43
CA GLY A 24 43.57 -44.74 4.96
C GLY A 24 42.74 -44.03 3.86
N GLU A 25 43.39 -43.21 3.03
CA GLU A 25 42.70 -42.52 1.92
C GLU A 25 42.25 -43.49 0.83
N PHE A 26 42.96 -44.60 0.62
CA PHE A 26 42.51 -45.67 -0.26
C PHE A 26 41.17 -46.28 0.18
N TRP A 27 40.98 -46.51 1.49
CA TRP A 27 39.71 -47.02 2.00
C TRP A 27 38.59 -45.99 1.90
N TRP A 28 38.89 -44.70 2.14
CA TRP A 28 37.94 -43.62 1.90
C TRP A 28 37.54 -43.49 0.43
N TYR A 29 38.47 -43.71 -0.49
CA TYR A 29 38.17 -43.79 -1.92
C TYR A 29 37.24 -44.96 -2.25
N CYS A 30 37.48 -46.15 -1.70
CA CYS A 30 36.63 -47.31 -1.90
C CYS A 30 35.21 -47.09 -1.33
N PHE A 31 35.11 -46.47 -0.15
CA PHE A 31 33.85 -46.04 0.43
C PHE A 31 33.13 -45.04 -0.50
N ALA A 32 33.83 -44.00 -0.98
CA ALA A 32 33.26 -43.01 -1.88
C ALA A 32 32.71 -43.63 -3.17
N GLU A 33 33.43 -44.57 -3.79
CA GLU A 33 32.98 -45.26 -5.00
C GLU A 33 31.65 -45.98 -4.74
N ARG A 34 31.54 -46.71 -3.62
CA ARG A 34 30.32 -47.43 -3.24
C ARG A 34 29.18 -46.50 -2.85
N ALA A 35 29.45 -45.50 -2.02
CA ALA A 35 28.46 -44.54 -1.56
C ALA A 35 27.83 -43.80 -2.74
N VAL A 36 28.62 -43.35 -3.72
CA VAL A 36 28.09 -42.67 -4.91
C VAL A 36 27.25 -43.62 -5.77
N VAL A 37 27.68 -44.88 -5.96
CA VAL A 37 26.87 -45.89 -6.65
C VAL A 37 25.52 -46.10 -5.96
N GLY A 38 25.52 -46.25 -4.63
CA GLY A 38 24.31 -46.40 -3.82
C GLY A 38 23.38 -45.21 -3.94
N LEU A 39 23.90 -43.99 -3.79
CA LEU A 39 23.13 -42.76 -3.92
C LEU A 39 22.53 -42.58 -5.33
N CYS A 40 23.28 -42.91 -6.38
CA CYS A 40 22.78 -42.87 -7.76
C CYS A 40 21.63 -43.87 -7.96
N ARG A 41 21.76 -45.09 -7.45
CA ARG A 41 20.70 -46.12 -7.54
C ARG A 41 19.44 -45.74 -6.76
N ALA A 42 19.62 -45.12 -5.59
CA ALA A 42 18.53 -44.62 -4.76
C ALA A 42 17.92 -43.29 -5.26
N GLY A 43 18.37 -42.75 -6.41
CA GLY A 43 17.86 -41.49 -6.95
C GLY A 43 18.18 -40.24 -6.12
N ARG A 44 19.12 -40.31 -5.17
CA ARG A 44 19.47 -39.23 -4.22
C ARG A 44 20.39 -38.18 -4.86
N ARG A 45 19.91 -37.50 -5.91
CA ARG A 45 20.70 -36.54 -6.71
C ARG A 45 21.30 -35.40 -5.87
N GLU A 46 20.56 -34.88 -4.90
CA GLU A 46 21.03 -33.81 -4.03
C GLU A 46 22.23 -34.22 -3.16
N ALA A 47 22.25 -35.47 -2.68
CA ALA A 47 23.38 -36.00 -1.93
C ALA A 47 24.62 -36.14 -2.81
N VAL A 48 24.46 -36.59 -4.07
CA VAL A 48 25.56 -36.64 -5.04
C VAL A 48 26.03 -35.24 -5.42
N ASN A 49 25.12 -34.27 -5.59
CA ASN A 49 25.46 -32.87 -5.85
C ASN A 49 26.21 -32.23 -4.68
N ARG A 50 25.95 -32.62 -3.43
CA ARG A 50 26.76 -32.13 -2.29
C ARG A 50 28.22 -32.58 -2.37
N LEU A 51 28.45 -33.82 -2.81
CA LEU A 51 29.80 -34.33 -3.08
C LEU A 51 30.48 -33.63 -4.28
N CYS A 52 29.76 -32.84 -5.09
CA CYS A 52 30.34 -32.15 -6.23
C CYS A 52 29.80 -30.72 -6.40
N ARG A 53 30.66 -29.71 -6.20
CA ARG A 53 30.32 -28.28 -6.32
C ARG A 53 29.55 -27.89 -7.58
N VAL A 54 29.75 -28.61 -8.68
CA VAL A 54 28.99 -28.44 -9.93
C VAL A 54 28.21 -29.72 -10.22
N PRO A 55 26.88 -29.64 -10.43
CA PRO A 55 26.08 -30.82 -10.76
C PRO A 55 26.61 -31.54 -12.02
N PRO A 56 26.72 -32.89 -11.99
CA PRO A 56 27.28 -33.63 -13.10
C PRO A 56 26.32 -33.57 -14.30
N LYS A 57 26.73 -32.92 -15.39
CA LYS A 57 25.97 -32.93 -16.66
C LYS A 57 25.76 -34.36 -17.22
N LYS A 58 26.58 -35.30 -16.77
CA LYS A 58 26.62 -36.71 -17.19
C LYS A 58 25.55 -37.60 -16.54
N TRP A 59 24.54 -37.07 -15.84
CA TRP A 59 23.44 -37.89 -15.28
C TRP A 59 22.79 -38.82 -16.33
N ARG A 60 22.66 -38.35 -17.57
CA ARG A 60 22.10 -39.13 -18.70
C ARG A 60 23.06 -40.19 -19.26
N ALA A 61 24.35 -40.12 -18.95
CA ALA A 61 25.39 -41.05 -19.41
C ALA A 61 25.55 -42.27 -18.47
N GLY A 62 24.77 -42.33 -17.39
CA GLY A 62 24.72 -43.47 -16.48
C GLY A 62 25.62 -43.36 -15.25
N THR A 63 25.35 -44.22 -14.25
CA THR A 63 25.99 -44.20 -12.93
C THR A 63 27.51 -44.26 -12.98
N LYS A 64 28.08 -45.04 -13.91
CA LYS A 64 29.54 -45.17 -14.06
C LYS A 64 30.23 -43.84 -14.38
N GLU A 65 29.61 -43.00 -15.20
CA GLU A 65 30.18 -41.71 -15.56
C GLU A 65 30.01 -40.67 -14.45
N VAL A 66 28.92 -40.74 -13.69
CA VAL A 66 28.73 -39.92 -12.49
C VAL A 66 29.77 -40.28 -11.42
N VAL A 67 29.99 -41.57 -11.16
CA VAL A 67 31.01 -42.05 -10.20
C VAL A 67 32.40 -41.56 -10.60
N LYS A 68 32.81 -41.73 -11.86
CA LYS A 68 34.09 -41.21 -12.34
C LYS A 68 34.21 -39.69 -12.16
N TYR A 69 33.14 -38.95 -12.44
CA TYR A 69 33.14 -37.49 -12.30
C TYR A 69 33.33 -37.07 -10.84
N VAL A 70 32.53 -37.64 -9.93
CA VAL A 70 32.56 -37.34 -8.50
C VAL A 70 33.91 -37.73 -7.91
N LEU A 71 34.38 -38.95 -8.17
CA LEU A 71 35.67 -39.44 -7.68
C LEU A 71 36.84 -38.62 -8.21
N SER A 72 36.76 -38.02 -9.40
CA SER A 72 37.84 -37.18 -9.93
C SER A 72 38.16 -35.91 -9.10
N ARG A 73 37.35 -35.63 -8.06
CA ARG A 73 37.62 -34.58 -7.06
C ARG A 73 38.40 -35.08 -5.85
N PHE A 74 38.56 -36.39 -5.68
CA PHE A 74 39.37 -36.99 -4.63
C PHE A 74 40.87 -36.77 -4.93
N PRO A 75 41.73 -36.43 -3.96
CA PRO A 75 41.49 -36.25 -2.52
C PRO A 75 41.31 -34.78 -2.09
N ALA A 76 40.52 -33.95 -2.80
CA ALA A 76 40.36 -32.56 -2.40
C ALA A 76 39.84 -32.45 -0.95
N PRO A 77 40.41 -31.58 -0.09
CA PRO A 77 39.99 -31.50 1.31
C PRO A 77 38.49 -31.21 1.50
N GLY A 78 37.92 -30.37 0.63
CA GLY A 78 36.47 -30.09 0.65
C GLY A 78 35.62 -31.30 0.25
N PHE A 79 36.09 -32.14 -0.68
CA PHE A 79 35.42 -33.40 -1.02
C PHE A 79 35.48 -34.38 0.16
N ARG A 80 36.63 -34.47 0.81
CA ARG A 80 36.86 -35.36 1.95
C ARG A 80 35.90 -35.07 3.11
N ARG A 81 35.76 -33.80 3.49
CA ARG A 81 34.83 -33.36 4.55
C ARG A 81 33.38 -33.71 4.22
N GLU A 82 32.92 -33.41 3.01
CA GLU A 82 31.55 -33.76 2.58
C GLU A 82 31.30 -35.27 2.57
N LEU A 83 32.34 -36.06 2.26
CA LEU A 83 32.28 -37.52 2.32
C LEU A 83 32.21 -38.03 3.77
N GLU A 84 32.93 -37.42 4.71
CA GLU A 84 32.83 -37.73 6.15
C GLU A 84 31.46 -37.40 6.70
N ASP A 85 30.93 -36.22 6.38
CA ASP A 85 29.58 -35.81 6.78
C ASP A 85 28.52 -36.75 6.20
N LEU A 86 28.73 -37.22 4.97
CA LEU A 86 27.86 -38.23 4.36
C LEU A 86 28.00 -39.57 5.10
N ALA A 87 29.21 -40.01 5.41
CA ALA A 87 29.47 -41.24 6.16
C ALA A 87 28.81 -41.20 7.54
N ALA A 88 28.95 -40.11 8.29
CA ALA A 88 28.34 -39.94 9.61
C ALA A 88 26.81 -40.02 9.57
N ARG A 89 26.19 -39.53 8.49
CA ARG A 89 24.72 -39.58 8.31
C ARG A 89 24.22 -40.93 7.81
N LEU A 90 24.98 -41.56 6.90
CA LEU A 90 24.57 -42.82 6.26
C LEU A 90 25.04 -44.05 7.03
N PHE A 91 26.05 -43.95 7.87
CA PHE A 91 26.62 -45.07 8.60
C PHE A 91 27.06 -44.63 10.02
N PRO A 92 26.17 -44.01 10.82
CA PRO A 92 26.53 -43.53 12.16
C PRO A 92 27.07 -44.67 13.05
N MET A 93 26.55 -45.88 12.89
CA MET A 93 27.00 -47.08 13.62
C MET A 93 28.46 -47.45 13.38
N CYS A 94 29.04 -47.08 12.23
CA CYS A 94 30.44 -47.39 11.92
C CYS A 94 31.45 -46.53 12.70
N PHE A 95 30.99 -45.44 13.35
CA PHE A 95 31.84 -44.56 14.16
C PHE A 95 31.95 -45.03 15.63
N GLY A 96 31.29 -46.12 16.01
CA GLY A 96 31.41 -46.76 17.33
C GLY A 96 32.68 -47.62 17.49
N GLU A 97 32.75 -48.36 18.61
CA GLU A 97 33.91 -49.21 18.94
C GLU A 97 33.86 -50.61 18.33
N GLY A 98 32.66 -51.19 18.16
CA GLY A 98 32.47 -52.56 17.67
C GLY A 98 32.26 -52.66 16.15
N ALA A 99 33.27 -53.11 15.41
CA ALA A 99 33.15 -53.30 13.96
C ALA A 99 32.14 -54.40 13.56
N GLY A 100 32.07 -55.50 14.31
CA GLY A 100 31.09 -56.57 14.10
C GLY A 100 29.66 -56.11 14.37
N GLU A 101 29.44 -55.43 15.50
CA GLU A 101 28.13 -54.85 15.87
C GLU A 101 27.65 -53.83 14.83
N ALA A 102 28.56 -52.98 14.33
CA ALA A 102 28.26 -52.02 13.28
C ALA A 102 27.76 -52.71 11.99
N LEU A 103 28.39 -53.82 11.57
CA LEU A 103 27.98 -54.56 10.38
C LEU A 103 26.63 -55.26 10.56
N GLU A 104 26.36 -55.80 11.76
CA GLU A 104 25.05 -56.37 12.07
C GLU A 104 23.95 -55.31 12.01
N LEU A 105 24.20 -54.12 12.56
CA LEU A 105 23.25 -53.00 12.50
C LEU A 105 23.03 -52.51 11.08
N VAL A 106 24.09 -52.41 10.27
CA VAL A 106 24.01 -52.07 8.84
C VAL A 106 23.12 -53.05 8.08
N ALA A 107 23.26 -54.35 8.36
CA ALA A 107 22.42 -55.38 7.75
C ALA A 107 20.96 -55.28 8.21
N ARG A 108 20.71 -55.00 9.50
CA ARG A 108 19.34 -54.81 10.04
C ARG A 108 18.65 -53.57 9.48
N GLU A 109 19.39 -52.51 9.18
CA GLU A 109 18.86 -51.25 8.63
C GLU A 109 18.81 -51.21 7.08
N ASP A 110 19.02 -52.34 6.39
CA ASP A 110 18.99 -52.44 4.92
C ASP A 110 19.95 -51.45 4.22
N ARG A 111 21.12 -51.22 4.82
CA ARG A 111 22.17 -50.35 4.27
C ARG A 111 23.22 -51.19 3.54
N ASP A 112 24.02 -50.59 2.65
CA ASP A 112 25.03 -51.32 1.86
C ASP A 112 26.17 -51.83 2.78
N PRO A 113 26.27 -53.16 3.04
CA PRO A 113 27.27 -53.72 3.93
C PRO A 113 28.68 -53.58 3.37
N VAL A 114 28.84 -53.55 2.04
CA VAL A 114 30.14 -53.38 1.40
C VAL A 114 30.67 -51.96 1.61
N ALA A 115 29.79 -50.95 1.57
CA ALA A 115 30.17 -49.58 1.88
C ALA A 115 30.60 -49.45 3.36
N ALA A 116 29.89 -50.08 4.29
CA ALA A 116 30.24 -50.09 5.70
C ALA A 116 31.61 -50.74 5.97
N VAL A 117 31.93 -51.87 5.32
CA VAL A 117 33.25 -52.51 5.42
C VAL A 117 34.37 -51.55 5.02
N PHE A 118 34.22 -50.84 3.89
CA PHE A 118 35.23 -49.87 3.46
C PHE A 118 35.34 -48.68 4.40
N LEU A 119 34.23 -48.19 4.95
CA LEU A 119 34.25 -47.12 5.94
C LEU A 119 34.96 -47.55 7.23
N LEU A 120 34.66 -48.74 7.76
CA LEU A 120 35.32 -49.27 8.96
C LEU A 120 36.83 -49.43 8.76
N ARG A 121 37.27 -49.93 7.60
CA ARG A 121 38.68 -49.97 7.20
C ARG A 121 39.29 -48.56 7.12
N ALA A 122 38.54 -47.59 6.59
CA ALA A 122 38.96 -46.20 6.50
C ALA A 122 39.10 -45.50 7.87
N LEU A 123 38.35 -45.98 8.87
CA LEU A 123 38.46 -45.59 10.27
C LEU A 123 39.52 -46.39 11.05
N GLY A 124 40.30 -47.25 10.36
CA GLY A 124 41.40 -48.02 10.96
C GLY A 124 40.98 -49.32 11.65
N ARG A 125 39.75 -49.81 11.43
CA ARG A 125 39.29 -51.10 11.96
C ARG A 125 39.69 -52.24 11.03
N ASP A 126 40.11 -53.37 11.61
CA ASP A 126 40.37 -54.59 10.83
C ASP A 126 39.07 -55.38 10.65
N VAL A 127 38.61 -55.45 9.40
CA VAL A 127 37.32 -56.05 9.01
C VAL A 127 37.51 -56.85 7.72
N GLU A 128 37.01 -58.07 7.64
CA GLU A 128 37.17 -58.89 6.43
C GLU A 128 36.67 -58.18 5.15
N LEU A 129 37.45 -58.31 4.08
CA LEU A 129 37.10 -57.71 2.79
C LEU A 129 36.03 -58.53 2.08
N PRO A 130 35.18 -57.90 1.25
CA PRO A 130 34.19 -58.64 0.47
C PRO A 130 34.89 -59.68 -0.44
N PRO A 131 34.35 -60.91 -0.58
CA PRO A 131 35.01 -61.99 -1.34
C PRO A 131 35.29 -61.66 -2.82
N CYS A 132 34.53 -60.75 -3.41
CA CYS A 132 34.67 -60.31 -4.79
C CYS A 132 35.48 -59.01 -4.96
N PHE A 133 36.08 -58.49 -3.88
CA PHE A 133 36.84 -57.25 -3.92
C PHE A 133 38.27 -57.48 -4.41
N ASP A 134 38.54 -57.01 -5.63
CA ASP A 134 39.87 -56.96 -6.22
C ASP A 134 40.64 -55.72 -5.70
N ARG A 135 41.44 -55.93 -4.65
CA ARG A 135 42.25 -54.88 -4.01
C ARG A 135 43.23 -54.24 -4.97
N GLU A 136 43.89 -55.02 -5.81
CA GLU A 136 44.92 -54.51 -6.74
C GLU A 136 44.30 -53.58 -7.77
N LYS A 137 43.17 -53.96 -8.35
CA LYS A 137 42.44 -53.14 -9.31
C LYS A 137 41.82 -51.90 -8.67
N ALA A 138 41.34 -52.00 -7.43
CA ALA A 138 40.87 -50.84 -6.67
C ALA A 138 42.03 -49.87 -6.41
N TRP A 139 43.20 -50.38 -6.01
CA TRP A 139 44.39 -49.58 -5.74
C TRP A 139 44.87 -48.84 -6.99
N MET A 140 44.92 -49.52 -8.14
CA MET A 140 45.26 -48.87 -9.42
C MET A 140 44.32 -47.71 -9.78
N ARG A 141 43.02 -47.83 -9.47
CA ARG A 141 42.04 -46.77 -9.75
C ARG A 141 42.19 -45.60 -8.76
N TYR A 142 42.42 -45.90 -7.49
CA TYR A 142 42.74 -44.91 -6.46
C TYR A 142 43.98 -44.11 -6.85
N GLU A 143 45.10 -44.79 -7.14
CA GLU A 143 46.35 -44.12 -7.49
C GLU A 143 46.19 -43.26 -8.75
N ALA A 144 45.54 -43.78 -9.79
CA ALA A 144 45.27 -43.00 -11.00
C ALA A 144 44.43 -41.75 -10.70
N CYS A 145 43.45 -41.85 -9.81
CA CYS A 145 42.59 -40.75 -9.41
C CYS A 145 43.37 -39.65 -8.68
N VAL A 146 44.17 -40.03 -7.69
CA VAL A 146 44.99 -39.09 -6.91
C VAL A 146 46.01 -38.40 -7.82
N ARG A 147 46.74 -39.16 -8.65
CA ARG A 147 47.72 -38.58 -9.60
C ARG A 147 47.06 -37.62 -10.59
N GLU A 148 45.91 -37.97 -11.15
CA GLU A 148 45.16 -37.06 -12.02
C GLU A 148 44.76 -35.78 -11.30
N TYR A 149 44.29 -35.87 -10.05
CA TYR A 149 43.94 -34.70 -9.26
C TYR A 149 45.13 -33.75 -9.10
N HIS A 150 46.30 -34.26 -8.70
CA HIS A 150 47.51 -33.44 -8.55
C HIS A 150 47.95 -32.83 -9.88
N LEU A 151 47.99 -33.60 -10.97
CA LEU A 151 48.33 -33.10 -12.30
C LEU A 151 47.37 -31.99 -12.77
N ARG A 152 46.05 -32.13 -12.54
CA ARG A 152 45.06 -31.09 -12.86
C ARG A 152 45.25 -29.84 -12.01
N ARG A 153 45.59 -30.00 -10.73
CA ARG A 153 45.85 -28.88 -9.82
C ARG A 153 47.07 -28.06 -10.27
N LEU A 154 48.14 -28.72 -10.71
CA LEU A 154 49.36 -28.06 -11.20
C LEU A 154 49.23 -27.46 -12.59
N ALA A 155 48.48 -28.10 -13.50
CA ALA A 155 48.17 -27.53 -14.80
C ALA A 155 47.29 -26.27 -14.71
N GLY A 156 46.71 -26.00 -13.54
CA GLY A 156 45.70 -24.96 -13.33
C GLY A 156 44.43 -25.32 -14.09
N ASP A 157 43.49 -26.00 -13.43
CA ASP A 157 42.23 -26.45 -14.02
C ASP A 157 41.57 -25.30 -14.83
N PRO A 158 41.52 -25.39 -16.17
CA PRO A 158 40.96 -24.34 -17.02
C PRO A 158 39.50 -24.04 -16.67
N GLN A 159 38.76 -25.04 -16.16
CA GLN A 159 37.39 -24.83 -15.70
C GLN A 159 37.35 -24.11 -14.36
N LEU A 160 38.31 -24.35 -13.47
CA LEU A 160 38.40 -23.67 -12.18
C LEU A 160 38.81 -22.21 -12.37
N ARG A 161 39.78 -21.92 -13.26
CA ARG A 161 40.13 -20.54 -13.67
C ARG A 161 38.99 -19.81 -14.38
N LEU A 162 38.16 -20.52 -15.14
CA LEU A 162 36.96 -19.96 -15.77
C LEU A 162 35.91 -19.63 -14.71
N VAL A 163 35.69 -20.53 -13.74
CA VAL A 163 34.77 -20.32 -12.62
C VAL A 163 35.24 -19.17 -11.74
N GLU A 164 36.54 -19.08 -11.42
CA GLU A 164 37.13 -17.97 -10.65
C GLU A 164 36.91 -16.64 -11.37
N ARG A 165 37.21 -16.55 -12.67
CA ARG A 165 36.95 -15.35 -13.47
C ARG A 165 35.47 -14.97 -13.53
N LEU A 166 34.58 -15.94 -13.75
CA LEU A 166 33.14 -15.68 -13.77
C LEU A 166 32.65 -15.20 -12.39
N VAL A 167 33.14 -15.79 -11.31
CA VAL A 167 32.80 -15.37 -9.94
C VAL A 167 33.33 -13.96 -9.67
N GLU A 168 34.55 -13.63 -10.09
CA GLU A 168 35.10 -12.28 -9.97
C GLU A 168 34.31 -11.25 -10.79
N GLU A 169 34.01 -11.54 -12.06
CA GLU A 169 33.20 -10.67 -12.92
C GLU A 169 31.79 -10.44 -12.35
N HIS A 170 31.13 -11.50 -11.87
CA HIS A 170 29.83 -11.37 -11.23
C HIS A 170 29.91 -10.61 -9.90
N SER A 171 30.94 -10.86 -9.08
CA SER A 171 31.14 -10.18 -7.81
C SER A 171 31.40 -8.69 -8.01
N GLN A 172 32.20 -8.32 -9.01
CA GLN A 172 32.43 -6.92 -9.39
C GLN A 172 31.12 -6.25 -9.81
N ARG A 173 30.34 -6.88 -10.70
CA ARG A 173 29.02 -6.35 -11.12
C ARG A 173 28.08 -6.15 -9.93
N TYR A 174 28.01 -7.11 -9.01
CA TYR A 174 27.20 -6.96 -7.80
C TYR A 174 27.70 -5.83 -6.90
N CYS A 175 29.01 -5.67 -6.73
CA CYS A 175 29.58 -4.56 -5.96
C CYS A 175 29.25 -3.20 -6.59
N GLU A 176 29.37 -3.06 -7.91
CA GLU A 176 28.98 -1.86 -8.65
C GLU A 176 27.48 -1.57 -8.52
N GLU A 177 26.64 -2.60 -8.63
CA GLU A 177 25.19 -2.46 -8.49
C GLU A 177 24.79 -2.08 -7.06
N ILE A 178 25.42 -2.69 -6.05
CA ILE A 178 25.23 -2.31 -4.63
C ILE A 178 25.66 -0.86 -4.41
N ALA A 179 26.80 -0.42 -4.95
CA ALA A 179 27.27 0.95 -4.83
C ALA A 179 26.28 1.93 -5.46
N ARG A 180 25.80 1.64 -6.69
CA ARG A 180 24.78 2.43 -7.38
C ARG A 180 23.46 2.50 -6.61
N LEU A 181 23.02 1.39 -6.01
CA LEU A 181 21.80 1.35 -5.20
C LEU A 181 21.95 2.14 -3.90
N ARG A 182 23.12 2.10 -3.26
CA ARG A 182 23.43 2.92 -2.07
C ARG A 182 23.39 4.41 -2.41
N GLU A 183 23.99 4.83 -3.53
CA GLU A 183 23.93 6.22 -3.97
C GLU A 183 22.48 6.68 -4.25
N LYS A 184 21.66 5.82 -4.88
CA LYS A 184 20.23 6.12 -5.09
C LYS A 184 19.47 6.25 -3.77
N LEU A 185 19.78 5.40 -2.79
CA LEU A 185 19.15 5.43 -1.47
C LEU A 185 19.50 6.72 -0.71
N GLU A 186 20.77 7.13 -0.76
CA GLU A 186 21.26 8.37 -0.15
C GLU A 186 20.55 9.59 -0.74
N LYS A 187 20.52 9.71 -2.07
CA LYS A 187 19.79 10.78 -2.78
C LYS A 187 18.29 10.80 -2.44
N ALA A 188 17.66 9.63 -2.33
CA ALA A 188 16.26 9.53 -1.94
C ALA A 188 16.04 9.96 -0.48
N SER A 189 16.97 9.65 0.41
CA SER A 189 16.93 10.07 1.81
C SER A 189 17.06 11.60 1.93
N GLU A 190 18.00 12.21 1.22
CA GLU A 190 18.15 13.67 1.17
C GLU A 190 16.87 14.34 0.68
N ALA A 191 16.33 13.88 -0.45
CA ALA A 191 15.07 14.41 -0.99
C ALA A 191 13.89 14.27 -0.01
N ALA A 192 13.82 13.16 0.74
CA ALA A 192 12.81 12.97 1.77
C ALA A 192 12.98 13.96 2.93
N THR A 193 14.21 14.23 3.36
CA THR A 193 14.48 15.24 4.41
C THR A 193 14.16 16.65 3.96
N GLU A 194 14.47 17.02 2.71
CA GLU A 194 14.09 18.31 2.12
C GLU A 194 12.56 18.47 2.08
N LYS A 195 11.85 17.44 1.60
CA LYS A 195 10.37 17.44 1.56
C LYS A 195 9.74 17.51 2.94
N ALA A 196 10.33 16.87 3.94
CA ALA A 196 9.90 17.01 5.33
C ALA A 196 10.06 18.45 5.83
N GLY A 197 11.19 19.09 5.54
CA GLY A 197 11.45 20.50 5.88
C GLY A 197 10.54 21.48 5.14
N GLU A 198 10.19 21.22 3.87
CA GLU A 198 9.17 21.98 3.14
C GLU A 198 7.79 21.83 3.78
N ALA A 199 7.37 20.61 4.11
CA ALA A 199 6.08 20.34 4.74
C ALA A 199 5.94 21.00 6.12
N GLU A 200 7.03 21.10 6.89
CA GLU A 200 7.03 21.82 8.16
C GLU A 200 6.92 23.34 7.95
N ARG A 201 7.63 23.90 6.96
CA ARG A 201 7.49 25.32 6.59
C ARG A 201 6.05 25.66 6.16
N TYR A 202 5.42 24.81 5.35
CA TYR A 202 4.01 25.01 4.97
C TYR A 202 3.05 24.91 6.16
N ARG A 203 3.31 24.03 7.13
CA ARG A 203 2.52 23.96 8.37
C ARG A 203 2.59 25.27 9.15
N ARG A 204 3.79 25.82 9.36
CA ARG A 204 3.96 27.11 10.05
C ARG A 204 3.24 28.25 9.34
N LEU A 205 3.38 28.35 8.01
CA LEU A 205 2.66 29.36 7.23
C LEU A 205 1.14 29.20 7.30
N ALA A 206 0.63 27.97 7.32
CA ALA A 206 -0.80 27.72 7.46
C ALA A 206 -1.32 28.10 8.84
N GLU A 207 -0.55 27.83 9.91
CA GLU A 207 -0.88 28.26 11.27
C GLU A 207 -0.89 29.79 11.39
N GLU A 208 0.11 30.47 10.84
CA GLU A 208 0.18 31.94 10.80
C GLU A 208 -1.01 32.54 10.02
N ALA A 209 -1.35 31.96 8.87
CA ALA A 209 -2.49 32.40 8.07
C ALA A 209 -3.83 32.17 8.78
N LEU A 210 -3.98 31.05 9.50
CA LEU A 210 -5.16 30.76 10.30
C LEU A 210 -5.32 31.80 11.43
N GLU A 211 -4.23 32.13 12.11
CA GLU A 211 -4.24 33.11 13.20
C GLU A 211 -4.57 34.52 12.68
N ALA A 212 -3.98 34.92 11.55
CA ALA A 212 -4.33 36.17 10.88
C ALA A 212 -5.82 36.21 10.47
N ALA A 213 -6.36 35.10 9.95
CA ALA A 213 -7.77 35.00 9.59
C ALA A 213 -8.69 35.14 10.82
N ARG A 214 -8.33 34.54 11.97
CA ARG A 214 -9.06 34.70 13.23
C ARG A 214 -9.10 36.15 13.69
N GLN A 215 -7.96 36.85 13.64
CA GLN A 215 -7.90 38.27 14.01
C GLN A 215 -8.79 39.15 13.10
N VAL A 216 -8.83 38.85 11.80
CA VAL A 216 -9.74 39.52 10.86
C VAL A 216 -11.20 39.21 11.19
N GLU A 217 -11.54 37.95 11.46
CA GLU A 217 -12.91 37.56 11.84
C GLU A 217 -13.36 38.28 13.12
N GLU A 218 -12.52 38.31 14.16
CA GLU A 218 -12.80 39.01 15.42
C GLU A 218 -13.04 40.50 15.19
N ARG A 219 -12.21 41.14 14.38
CA ARG A 219 -12.37 42.56 14.02
C ARG A 219 -13.69 42.78 13.28
N CYS A 220 -14.00 41.97 12.26
CA CYS A 220 -15.24 42.08 11.52
C CYS A 220 -16.46 41.87 12.44
N ARG A 221 -16.41 40.89 13.36
CA ARG A 221 -17.47 40.65 14.34
C ARG A 221 -17.68 41.87 15.24
N ALA A 222 -16.60 42.47 15.74
CA ALA A 222 -16.66 43.70 16.53
C ALA A 222 -17.28 44.87 15.75
N GLU A 223 -16.90 45.05 14.48
CA GLU A 223 -17.45 46.08 13.60
C GLU A 223 -18.96 45.86 13.33
N VAL A 224 -19.39 44.61 13.09
CA VAL A 224 -20.80 44.26 12.93
C VAL A 224 -21.60 44.56 14.19
N GLU A 225 -21.08 44.21 15.37
CA GLU A 225 -21.73 44.53 16.64
C GLU A 225 -21.85 46.04 16.87
N ALA A 226 -20.80 46.81 16.55
CA ALA A 226 -20.81 48.25 16.64
C ALA A 226 -21.88 48.87 15.72
N LEU A 227 -21.98 48.37 14.48
CA LEU A 227 -23.03 48.79 13.54
C LEU A 227 -24.43 48.43 14.04
N ARG A 228 -24.64 47.21 14.57
CA ARG A 228 -25.92 46.82 15.18
C ARG A 228 -26.35 47.76 16.30
N ARG A 229 -25.43 48.09 17.22
CA ARG A 229 -25.68 49.05 18.31
C ARG A 229 -26.06 50.42 17.76
N ARG A 230 -25.41 50.87 16.68
CA ARG A 230 -25.67 52.16 16.03
C ARG A 230 -27.01 52.17 15.30
N VAL A 231 -27.41 51.10 14.63
CA VAL A 231 -28.74 50.94 14.02
C VAL A 231 -29.82 51.03 15.09
N VAL A 232 -29.72 50.26 16.19
CA VAL A 232 -30.68 50.32 17.30
C VAL A 232 -30.79 51.75 17.88
N HIS A 233 -29.67 52.45 18.02
CA HIS A 233 -29.67 53.84 18.47
C HIS A 233 -30.39 54.78 17.49
N LEU A 234 -30.13 54.63 16.19
CA LEU A 234 -30.78 55.41 15.14
C LEU A 234 -32.28 55.12 15.07
N GLU A 235 -32.70 53.86 15.15
CA GLU A 235 -34.11 53.46 15.19
C GLU A 235 -34.85 54.09 16.38
N ARG A 236 -34.24 54.10 17.58
CA ARG A 236 -34.81 54.79 18.74
C ARG A 236 -34.94 56.29 18.51
N ARG A 237 -33.94 56.93 17.88
CA ARG A 237 -34.03 58.36 17.53
C ARG A 237 -35.12 58.61 16.51
N LEU A 238 -35.26 57.74 15.51
CA LEU A 238 -36.28 57.85 14.47
C LEU A 238 -37.69 57.71 15.05
N ARG A 239 -37.92 56.74 15.96
CA ARG A 239 -39.18 56.57 16.68
C ARG A 239 -39.57 57.79 17.51
N LYS A 240 -38.60 58.53 18.07
CA LYS A 240 -38.86 59.78 18.80
C LYS A 240 -39.21 60.97 17.89
N LEU A 241 -38.83 60.91 16.63
CA LEU A 241 -39.02 61.98 15.64
C LEU A 241 -40.19 61.71 14.69
N SER A 242 -40.71 60.48 14.65
CA SER A 242 -41.85 60.12 13.82
C SER A 242 -43.15 60.26 14.63
N PRO A 243 -44.11 61.09 14.20
CA PRO A 243 -45.46 61.05 14.76
C PRO A 243 -46.06 59.65 14.54
N ALA A 244 -46.87 59.18 15.48
CA ALA A 244 -47.59 57.91 15.35
C ALA A 244 -48.27 57.87 13.96
N PRO A 245 -48.20 56.73 13.24
CA PRO A 245 -48.89 56.62 11.96
C PRO A 245 -50.38 56.93 12.18
N PRO A 246 -51.04 57.66 11.25
CA PRO A 246 -52.46 57.91 11.37
C PRO A 246 -53.21 56.57 11.44
N PRO A 247 -54.23 56.44 12.30
CA PRO A 247 -55.04 55.24 12.32
C PRO A 247 -55.68 55.02 10.95
N LEU A 248 -55.75 53.77 10.51
CA LEU A 248 -56.40 53.32 9.29
C LEU A 248 -57.90 53.07 9.51
N ASP A 249 -58.50 53.77 10.46
CA ASP A 249 -59.91 53.60 10.84
C ASP A 249 -60.82 53.76 9.60
N GLY A 250 -61.61 52.72 9.32
CA GLY A 250 -62.53 52.68 8.19
C GLY A 250 -61.90 52.33 6.84
N VAL A 251 -60.62 51.98 6.79
CA VAL A 251 -59.94 51.49 5.57
C VAL A 251 -60.08 49.99 5.47
N ARG A 252 -60.59 49.50 4.34
CA ARG A 252 -60.69 48.07 4.02
C ARG A 252 -59.51 47.59 3.18
N VAL A 253 -58.71 46.69 3.73
CA VAL A 253 -57.54 46.13 3.05
C VAL A 253 -57.78 44.66 2.72
N LEU A 254 -57.76 44.34 1.43
CA LEU A 254 -57.73 42.95 0.98
C LEU A 254 -56.30 42.44 0.95
N VAL A 255 -56.04 41.29 1.57
CA VAL A 255 -54.74 40.62 1.50
C VAL A 255 -54.89 39.26 0.84
N ALA A 256 -54.28 39.10 -0.34
CA ALA A 256 -54.16 37.81 -1.00
C ALA A 256 -52.82 37.16 -0.63
N GLY A 257 -52.86 36.05 0.12
CA GLY A 257 -51.66 35.39 0.65
C GLY A 257 -51.85 33.94 1.05
N HIS A 258 -50.87 33.39 1.77
CA HIS A 258 -50.88 31.99 2.23
C HIS A 258 -51.76 31.84 3.49
N PRO A 259 -52.70 30.87 3.55
CA PRO A 259 -53.69 30.76 4.64
C PRO A 259 -53.07 30.67 6.03
N ALA A 260 -51.93 29.99 6.19
CA ALA A 260 -51.17 29.97 7.44
C ALA A 260 -50.73 31.35 8.00
N ARG A 261 -50.83 32.42 7.22
CA ARG A 261 -50.48 33.79 7.63
C ARG A 261 -51.70 34.69 7.84
N GLU A 262 -52.91 34.18 7.65
CA GLU A 262 -54.16 34.94 7.82
C GLU A 262 -54.22 35.60 9.20
N GLY A 263 -54.20 34.82 10.28
CA GLY A 263 -54.30 35.35 11.65
C GLY A 263 -53.26 36.44 11.98
N PRO A 264 -51.95 36.18 11.83
CA PRO A 264 -50.92 37.17 12.10
C PRO A 264 -50.99 38.42 11.22
N THR A 265 -51.43 38.30 9.97
CA THR A 265 -51.56 39.44 9.05
C THR A 265 -52.80 40.28 9.36
N THR A 266 -53.91 39.63 9.70
CA THR A 266 -55.15 40.30 10.13
C THR A 266 -54.89 41.08 11.41
N GLU A 267 -54.32 40.45 12.45
CA GLU A 267 -53.96 41.11 13.72
C GLU A 267 -53.06 42.33 13.49
N ALA A 268 -52.03 42.21 12.66
CA ALA A 268 -51.07 43.29 12.40
C ALA A 268 -51.67 44.53 11.72
N LEU A 269 -52.77 44.39 10.98
CA LEU A 269 -53.47 45.46 10.26
C LEU A 269 -54.69 45.97 11.06
N GLU A 270 -55.39 45.11 11.78
CA GLU A 270 -56.44 45.50 12.73
C GLU A 270 -55.88 46.31 13.90
N ASP A 271 -54.66 46.02 14.35
CA ASP A 271 -53.87 46.86 15.29
C ASP A 271 -53.74 48.32 14.84
N LEU A 272 -53.90 48.59 13.53
CA LEU A 272 -53.85 49.92 12.94
C LEU A 272 -55.24 50.51 12.70
N GLY A 273 -56.32 49.81 13.03
CA GLY A 273 -57.71 50.22 12.78
C GLY A 273 -58.26 49.84 11.42
N ALA A 274 -57.51 49.10 10.59
CA ALA A 274 -57.98 48.67 9.28
C ALA A 274 -58.92 47.46 9.37
N GLU A 275 -59.95 47.43 8.53
CA GLU A 275 -60.77 46.23 8.31
C GLU A 275 -60.06 45.33 7.29
N VAL A 276 -59.74 44.09 7.68
CA VAL A 276 -58.95 43.18 6.83
C VAL A 276 -59.84 42.13 6.20
N VAL A 277 -59.72 41.97 4.88
CA VAL A 277 -60.33 40.86 4.15
C VAL A 277 -59.22 39.95 3.65
N TYR A 278 -59.08 38.78 4.26
CA TYR A 278 -58.05 37.83 3.84
C TYR A 278 -58.57 36.93 2.72
N LEU A 279 -57.74 36.73 1.71
CA LEU A 279 -57.99 35.84 0.60
C LEU A 279 -56.88 34.79 0.53
N ASP A 280 -57.28 33.52 0.61
CA ASP A 280 -56.38 32.41 0.31
C ASP A 280 -56.02 32.43 -1.18
N ALA A 281 -54.74 32.70 -1.47
CA ALA A 281 -54.23 32.76 -2.84
C ALA A 281 -54.21 31.40 -3.55
N SER A 282 -54.48 30.30 -2.84
CA SER A 282 -54.64 28.94 -3.38
C SER A 282 -56.07 28.63 -3.82
N ASP A 283 -57.07 29.40 -3.35
CA ASP A 283 -58.48 29.20 -3.70
C ASP A 283 -58.81 29.81 -5.08
N LYS A 284 -59.12 28.94 -6.05
CA LYS A 284 -59.40 29.33 -7.44
C LYS A 284 -60.83 29.83 -7.65
N ASP A 285 -61.72 29.58 -6.68
CA ASP A 285 -63.16 29.83 -6.77
C ASP A 285 -63.58 31.13 -6.04
N PHE A 286 -62.62 32.00 -5.76
CA PHE A 286 -62.84 33.31 -5.14
C PHE A 286 -63.90 34.17 -5.85
N ASP A 287 -64.82 34.73 -5.07
CA ASP A 287 -65.78 35.73 -5.52
C ASP A 287 -65.12 37.11 -5.70
N ALA A 288 -64.91 37.49 -6.96
CA ALA A 288 -64.29 38.75 -7.34
C ALA A 288 -65.08 40.01 -6.90
N ARG A 289 -66.33 39.87 -6.46
CA ARG A 289 -67.15 40.99 -5.93
C ARG A 289 -66.61 41.57 -4.62
N VAL A 290 -65.79 40.81 -3.89
CA VAL A 290 -65.16 41.30 -2.65
C VAL A 290 -64.28 42.53 -2.92
N LEU A 291 -63.70 42.65 -4.13
CA LEU A 291 -62.90 43.80 -4.54
C LEU A 291 -63.72 45.09 -4.73
N ASP A 292 -65.05 45.01 -4.81
CA ASP A 292 -65.92 46.18 -4.98
C ASP A 292 -66.05 47.00 -3.67
N PHE A 293 -65.56 46.46 -2.54
CA PHE A 293 -65.72 47.05 -1.21
C PHE A 293 -64.40 47.28 -0.46
N VAL A 294 -63.26 47.32 -1.16
CA VAL A 294 -61.93 47.46 -0.55
C VAL A 294 -61.21 48.70 -1.05
N ASP A 295 -60.45 49.35 -0.17
CA ASP A 295 -59.71 50.59 -0.45
C ASP A 295 -58.29 50.30 -0.95
N LEU A 296 -57.76 49.11 -0.64
CA LEU A 296 -56.42 48.68 -1.02
C LEU A 296 -56.37 47.16 -1.16
N ALA A 297 -55.73 46.66 -2.22
CA ALA A 297 -55.41 45.25 -2.36
C ALA A 297 -53.90 45.01 -2.19
N VAL A 298 -53.52 44.04 -1.36
CA VAL A 298 -52.13 43.65 -1.12
C VAL A 298 -51.95 42.21 -1.56
N VAL A 299 -50.95 41.97 -2.41
CA VAL A 299 -50.60 40.65 -2.92
C VAL A 299 -49.25 40.24 -2.35
N ALA A 300 -49.20 39.16 -1.57
CA ALA A 300 -47.95 38.57 -1.12
C ALA A 300 -47.25 37.82 -2.26
N ALA A 301 -46.02 38.21 -2.58
CA ALA A 301 -45.27 37.71 -3.75
C ALA A 301 -44.54 36.37 -3.52
N ASP A 302 -44.64 35.79 -2.32
CA ASP A 302 -44.13 34.44 -1.98
C ASP A 302 -44.70 33.34 -2.89
N TRP A 303 -45.72 33.67 -3.69
CA TRP A 303 -46.41 32.79 -4.64
C TRP A 303 -46.26 33.17 -6.12
N GLY A 304 -45.36 34.07 -6.53
CA GLY A 304 -45.14 34.38 -7.96
C GLY A 304 -46.43 34.77 -8.72
N SER A 305 -46.49 34.57 -10.04
CA SER A 305 -47.71 34.80 -10.85
C SER A 305 -48.70 33.65 -10.66
N HIS A 306 -49.56 33.75 -9.65
CA HIS A 306 -50.65 32.81 -9.43
C HIS A 306 -51.95 33.32 -10.07
N ALA A 307 -52.74 32.42 -10.67
CA ALA A 307 -53.98 32.78 -11.38
C ALA A 307 -54.94 33.63 -10.56
N VAL A 308 -54.99 33.43 -9.23
CA VAL A 308 -55.78 34.24 -8.29
C VAL A 308 -55.20 35.64 -8.13
N THR A 309 -53.87 35.77 -7.94
CA THR A 309 -53.20 37.06 -7.80
C THR A 309 -53.28 37.91 -9.07
N ASP A 310 -53.27 37.29 -10.25
CA ASP A 310 -53.43 37.98 -11.53
C ASP A 310 -54.89 38.41 -11.76
N LYS A 311 -55.87 37.59 -11.37
CA LYS A 311 -57.29 37.97 -11.34
C LYS A 311 -57.53 39.16 -10.40
N VAL A 312 -56.96 39.13 -9.19
CA VAL A 312 -57.05 40.24 -8.22
C VAL A 312 -56.43 41.51 -8.80
N LYS A 313 -55.21 41.44 -9.35
CA LYS A 313 -54.54 42.58 -9.99
C LYS A 313 -55.35 43.15 -11.15
N SER A 314 -55.91 42.29 -12.01
CA SER A 314 -56.69 42.69 -13.18
C SER A 314 -58.01 43.36 -12.78
N ARG A 315 -58.77 42.75 -11.86
CA ARG A 315 -60.05 43.27 -11.39
C ARG A 315 -59.89 44.55 -10.58
N ALA A 316 -58.92 44.62 -9.67
CA ALA A 316 -58.64 45.82 -8.88
C ALA A 316 -58.28 47.01 -9.77
N ARG A 317 -57.45 46.81 -10.82
CA ARG A 317 -57.18 47.85 -11.83
C ARG A 317 -58.43 48.31 -12.56
N GLY A 318 -59.34 47.39 -12.91
CA GLY A 318 -60.61 47.73 -13.55
C GLY A 318 -61.55 48.56 -12.67
N LEU A 319 -61.39 48.48 -11.35
CA LEU A 319 -62.17 49.21 -10.34
C LEU A 319 -61.47 50.47 -9.80
N GLY A 320 -60.22 50.74 -10.21
CA GLY A 320 -59.43 51.84 -9.68
C GLY A 320 -58.87 51.62 -8.27
N VAL A 321 -58.95 50.39 -7.74
CA VAL A 321 -58.40 50.02 -6.43
C VAL A 321 -56.87 49.88 -6.54
N PRO A 322 -56.08 50.58 -5.70
CA PRO A 322 -54.63 50.44 -5.68
C PRO A 322 -54.21 49.01 -5.31
N VAL A 323 -53.14 48.51 -5.94
CA VAL A 323 -52.60 47.18 -5.68
C VAL A 323 -51.13 47.26 -5.28
N LEU A 324 -50.78 46.73 -4.11
CA LEU A 324 -49.40 46.56 -3.65
C LEU A 324 -48.95 45.11 -3.81
N THR A 325 -47.68 44.91 -4.15
CA THR A 325 -47.06 43.57 -4.19
C THR A 325 -45.91 43.53 -3.20
N VAL A 326 -45.95 42.60 -2.24
CA VAL A 326 -44.99 42.53 -1.12
C VAL A 326 -44.16 41.24 -1.19
N PRO A 327 -42.83 41.30 -1.31
CA PRO A 327 -41.99 40.16 -1.74
C PRO A 327 -41.76 39.03 -0.73
N SER A 328 -42.14 39.19 0.54
CA SER A 328 -41.91 38.17 1.60
C SER A 328 -43.16 37.76 2.36
N GLY A 329 -44.33 38.30 1.97
CA GLY A 329 -45.66 38.04 2.56
C GLY A 329 -45.74 38.11 4.10
N SER A 330 -44.74 38.67 4.77
CA SER A 330 -44.65 38.63 6.23
C SER A 330 -45.58 39.70 6.81
N PRO A 331 -46.26 39.44 7.93
CA PRO A 331 -47.19 40.41 8.54
C PRO A 331 -46.57 41.79 8.73
N ALA A 332 -45.31 41.86 9.20
CA ALA A 332 -44.58 43.11 9.38
C ALA A 332 -44.36 43.87 8.06
N ARG A 333 -44.01 43.19 6.97
CA ARG A 333 -43.78 43.82 5.67
C ARG A 333 -45.07 44.25 4.99
N ILE A 334 -46.15 43.49 5.16
CA ILE A 334 -47.49 43.87 4.70
C ILE A 334 -47.94 45.13 5.45
N ARG A 335 -47.78 45.14 6.78
CA ARG A 335 -48.07 46.30 7.64
C ARG A 335 -47.28 47.54 7.22
N GLU A 336 -45.97 47.41 7.01
CA GLU A 336 -45.11 48.50 6.50
C GLU A 336 -45.61 49.04 5.16
N ALA A 337 -45.90 48.16 4.20
CA ALA A 337 -46.33 48.57 2.86
C ALA A 337 -47.69 49.30 2.86
N VAL A 338 -48.65 48.84 3.67
CA VAL A 338 -49.95 49.50 3.84
C VAL A 338 -49.77 50.88 4.47
N LEU A 339 -48.97 50.99 5.54
CA LEU A 339 -48.68 52.26 6.20
C LEU A 339 -47.95 53.24 5.28
N GLU A 340 -47.01 52.78 4.46
CA GLU A 340 -46.34 53.63 3.48
C GLU A 340 -47.34 54.16 2.44
N HIS A 341 -48.22 53.31 1.91
CA HIS A 341 -49.22 53.73 0.91
C HIS A 341 -50.14 54.85 1.43
N PHE A 342 -50.72 54.66 2.62
CA PHE A 342 -51.61 55.66 3.20
C PHE A 342 -50.84 56.86 3.78
N GLY A 343 -49.63 56.65 4.32
CA GLY A 343 -48.74 57.72 4.79
C GLY A 343 -48.27 58.65 3.68
N HIS A 344 -48.09 58.15 2.45
CA HIS A 344 -47.78 58.96 1.27
C HIS A 344 -49.00 59.77 0.77
N ARG A 345 -50.21 59.18 0.78
CA ARG A 345 -51.45 59.88 0.36
C ARG A 345 -51.82 61.05 1.27
N VAL A 346 -51.65 60.92 2.59
CA VAL A 346 -51.91 62.04 3.53
C VAL A 346 -50.99 63.24 3.24
N ARG A 347 -49.75 63.00 2.80
CA ARG A 347 -48.80 64.07 2.42
C ARG A 347 -49.10 64.70 1.05
N GLU A 348 -49.71 63.97 0.12
CA GLU A 348 -50.10 64.48 -1.19
C GLU A 348 -51.39 65.32 -1.12
N VAL A 349 -52.39 64.88 -0.36
CA VAL A 349 -53.64 65.64 -0.13
C VAL A 349 -53.36 66.92 0.68
N ALA A 350 -52.50 66.86 1.70
CA ALA A 350 -52.09 68.05 2.46
C ALA A 350 -51.23 69.05 1.67
N ARG A 351 -50.77 68.71 0.45
CA ARG A 351 -50.06 69.61 -0.47
C ARG A 351 -50.93 70.16 -1.59
N SER A 352 -52.15 69.63 -1.75
CA SER A 352 -53.08 70.00 -2.83
C SER A 352 -54.35 70.71 -2.32
N CYS A 353 -54.52 70.82 -1.00
CA CYS A 353 -55.30 71.87 -0.34
C CYS A 353 -54.38 73.03 0.05
#